data_AF-S0JSA1-F1
#
_entry.id   AF-S0JSA1-F1
#
_cell.length_a   1.000
_cell.length_b   1.000
_cell.length_c   1.000
_cell.angle_alpha   90.00
_cell.angle_beta   90.00
_cell.angle_gamma   90.00
#
_symmetry.space_group_name_H-M   'P 1'
#
loop_
_entity.id
_entity.type
_entity.pdbx_description
1 polymer ?
#
loop_
_entity_poly.entity_id
_entity_poly.type
_entity_poly.pdbx_seq_one_letter_code
_entity_poly.pdbx_strand_id
1 'polypeptide(L)'
;MKKVIYLSLLSALLLGACAHNDQTTESTEVAIANEAVQLTNTTSSEVQGSYEEEDLVTDATDSQTIQLSDKTEEIDGVTVDNQTITITKAGTYTLTGELTNGQVIVNVGKEEKVHLILDGVTITNESGPAILTKLGRSRPSSIGG
;
A
#
# COMPACT_ATOMS: atom_id res chain seq x y z
N MET A 1 15.58 65.17 28.83
CA MET A 1 14.28 65.66 28.32
C MET A 1 14.45 66.10 26.87
N LYS A 2 13.41 65.86 26.06
CA LYS A 2 13.18 66.30 24.66
C LYS A 2 13.55 65.29 23.57
N LYS A 3 12.47 64.65 23.09
CA LYS A 3 12.33 63.86 21.86
C LYS A 3 12.27 64.79 20.65
N VAL A 4 12.88 64.40 19.53
CA VAL A 4 12.52 64.76 18.14
C VAL A 4 13.28 63.77 17.25
N ILE A 5 12.73 62.67 16.72
CA ILE A 5 11.80 62.54 15.57
C ILE A 5 12.10 63.54 14.46
N TYR A 6 12.90 63.11 13.48
CA TYR A 6 12.86 63.65 12.12
C TYR A 6 12.98 62.52 11.09
N LEU A 7 11.89 62.39 10.35
CA LEU A 7 11.67 61.66 9.10
C LEU A 7 12.28 62.48 7.95
N SER A 8 13.30 61.97 7.25
CA SER A 8 13.78 62.48 5.95
C SER A 8 14.93 61.54 5.48
N LEU A 9 14.73 60.67 4.48
CA LEU A 9 14.81 60.93 3.03
C LEU A 9 16.17 60.46 2.47
N LEU A 10 16.07 59.65 1.41
CA LEU A 10 17.05 59.50 0.32
C LEU A 10 18.23 58.51 0.48
N SER A 11 18.28 57.64 -0.52
CA SER A 11 19.48 57.24 -1.28
C SER A 11 20.28 56.00 -0.86
N ALA A 12 20.26 55.06 -1.81
CA ALA A 12 21.39 54.35 -2.40
C ALA A 12 22.08 53.20 -1.64
N LEU A 13 21.99 52.04 -2.30
CA LEU A 13 23.03 51.04 -2.57
C LEU A 13 24.09 50.82 -1.47
N LEU A 14 24.12 49.61 -0.92
CA LEU A 14 25.35 48.81 -0.86
C LEU A 14 25.04 47.32 -0.99
N LEU A 15 25.63 46.70 -2.03
CA LEU A 15 25.85 45.26 -2.10
C LEU A 15 26.87 44.90 -1.01
N GLY A 16 26.44 44.13 -0.01
CA GLY A 16 27.29 43.54 1.01
C GLY A 16 27.40 42.04 0.79
N ALA A 17 28.63 41.58 0.52
CA ALA A 17 29.02 40.20 0.34
C ALA A 17 28.88 39.35 1.62
N CYS A 18 28.84 38.03 1.41
CA CYS A 18 28.45 36.96 2.32
C CYS A 18 29.26 36.80 3.63
N ALA A 19 28.57 36.26 4.66
CA ALA A 19 28.97 35.18 5.58
C ALA A 19 28.87 35.50 7.09
N HIS A 20 27.74 35.12 7.72
CA HIS A 20 27.73 34.47 9.05
C HIS A 20 26.42 33.70 9.24
N ASN A 21 26.54 32.50 9.82
CA ASN A 21 25.52 31.46 9.87
C ASN A 21 24.76 31.57 11.21
N ASP A 22 23.45 31.79 11.21
CA ASP A 22 22.50 31.27 12.22
C ASP A 22 21.02 31.57 11.89
N GLN A 23 20.22 30.51 12.04
CA GLN A 23 18.75 30.31 12.08
C GLN A 23 17.72 31.41 11.74
N THR A 24 16.85 31.03 10.78
CA THR A 24 15.37 31.16 10.74
C THR A 24 14.74 32.56 10.61
N THR A 25 14.17 32.88 9.44
CA THR A 25 12.70 32.98 9.19
C THR A 25 12.44 33.70 7.85
N GLU A 26 11.49 33.13 7.09
CA GLU A 26 10.67 33.70 6.00
C GLU A 26 11.18 33.75 4.54
N SER A 27 10.52 32.88 3.77
CA SER A 27 9.94 33.11 2.45
C SER A 27 10.88 33.41 1.29
N THR A 28 11.53 32.35 0.81
CA THR A 28 11.93 32.28 -0.59
C THR A 28 10.71 31.82 -1.40
N GLU A 29 10.08 32.75 -2.10
CA GLU A 29 9.19 32.44 -3.22
C GLU A 29 10.06 31.84 -4.33
N VAL A 30 10.20 30.52 -4.32
CA VAL A 30 10.74 29.79 -5.46
C VAL A 30 9.64 29.82 -6.50
N ALA A 31 9.89 30.56 -7.59
CA ALA A 31 9.10 30.44 -8.80
C ALA A 31 9.21 28.99 -9.29
N ILE A 32 8.25 28.17 -8.88
CA ILE A 32 8.01 26.86 -9.47
C ILE A 32 7.49 27.17 -10.87
N ALA A 33 8.32 26.90 -11.87
CA ALA A 33 7.78 26.70 -13.20
C ALA A 33 6.82 25.52 -13.10
N ASN A 34 5.52 25.82 -13.04
CA ASN A 34 4.47 24.84 -13.26
C ASN A 34 4.63 24.35 -14.70
N GLU A 35 5.50 23.37 -14.92
CA GLU A 35 5.34 22.45 -16.02
C GLU A 35 4.00 21.77 -15.77
N ALA A 36 2.96 22.27 -16.42
CA ALA A 36 1.70 21.58 -16.54
C ALA A 36 2.02 20.23 -17.16
N VAL A 37 2.07 19.19 -16.32
CA VAL A 37 2.00 17.81 -16.76
C VAL A 37 0.66 17.70 -17.48
N GLN A 38 0.72 17.83 -18.80
CA GLN A 38 -0.40 17.45 -19.64
C GLN A 38 -0.56 15.95 -19.43
N LEU A 39 -1.52 15.58 -18.58
CA LEU A 39 -2.12 14.26 -18.64
C LEU A 39 -2.69 14.12 -20.04
N THR A 40 -1.88 13.55 -20.92
CA THR A 40 -2.39 12.97 -22.14
C THR A 40 -3.35 11.89 -21.66
N ASN A 41 -4.64 12.13 -21.88
CA ASN A 41 -5.66 11.12 -21.71
C ASN A 41 -5.30 9.98 -22.65
N THR A 42 -4.49 9.05 -22.15
CA THR A 42 -4.26 7.77 -22.78
C THR A 42 -5.63 7.13 -22.74
N THR A 43 -6.32 7.13 -23.88
CA THR A 43 -7.49 6.29 -24.09
C THR A 43 -6.98 4.86 -24.02
N SER A 44 -6.83 4.36 -22.81
CA SER A 44 -6.66 2.94 -22.54
C SER A 44 -7.92 2.32 -23.11
N SER A 45 -7.78 1.59 -24.22
CA SER A 45 -8.82 0.63 -24.58
C SER A 45 -8.84 -0.36 -23.43
N GLU A 46 -9.82 -0.20 -22.55
CA GLU A 46 -9.99 -1.09 -21.42
C GLU A 46 -10.16 -2.49 -21.99
N VAL A 47 -9.15 -3.34 -21.79
CA VAL A 47 -9.34 -4.78 -21.93
C VAL A 47 -10.23 -5.17 -20.75
N GLN A 48 -11.55 -5.04 -20.92
CA GLN A 48 -12.50 -5.55 -19.95
C GLN A 48 -12.47 -7.07 -20.04
N GLY A 49 -11.89 -7.70 -19.03
CA GLY A 49 -12.10 -9.11 -18.77
C GLY A 49 -13.57 -9.37 -18.44
N SER A 50 -14.06 -10.56 -18.77
CA SER A 50 -15.31 -11.05 -18.18
C SER A 50 -15.00 -11.48 -16.75
N TYR A 51 -15.68 -10.87 -15.78
CA TYR A 51 -15.59 -11.24 -14.36
C TYR A 51 -16.94 -11.81 -13.94
N GLU A 52 -16.94 -12.80 -13.05
CA GLU A 52 -18.17 -13.25 -12.43
C GLU A 52 -18.66 -12.19 -11.45
N GLU A 53 -19.97 -12.05 -11.25
CA GLU A 53 -20.56 -11.08 -10.32
C GLU A 53 -19.98 -11.23 -8.89
N GLU A 54 -19.66 -12.46 -8.48
CA GLU A 54 -19.04 -12.78 -7.19
C GLU A 54 -17.62 -12.21 -7.05
N ASP A 55 -16.86 -12.09 -8.14
CA ASP A 55 -15.49 -11.54 -8.11
C ASP A 55 -15.50 -10.00 -7.94
N LEU A 56 -16.66 -9.36 -8.14
CA LEU A 56 -16.85 -7.92 -7.95
C LEU A 56 -17.26 -7.57 -6.51
N VAL A 57 -17.54 -8.57 -5.67
CA VAL A 57 -17.94 -8.37 -4.28
C VAL A 57 -16.72 -8.00 -3.44
N THR A 58 -16.71 -6.78 -2.91
CA THR A 58 -15.63 -6.27 -2.04
C THR A 58 -16.03 -6.17 -0.56
N ASP A 59 -17.24 -6.60 -0.21
CA ASP A 59 -17.77 -6.47 1.14
C ASP A 59 -17.02 -7.39 2.13
N ALA A 60 -16.55 -6.80 3.23
CA ALA A 60 -15.80 -7.48 4.29
C ALA A 60 -16.69 -7.93 5.46
N THR A 61 -18.01 -7.79 5.35
CA THR A 61 -18.97 -7.88 6.47
C THR A 61 -18.94 -9.21 7.20
N ASP A 62 -18.66 -10.31 6.51
CA ASP A 62 -18.58 -11.67 7.06
C ASP A 62 -17.12 -12.19 7.13
N SER A 63 -16.14 -11.30 7.18
CA SER A 63 -14.73 -11.68 7.22
C SER A 63 -14.26 -12.15 8.60
N GLN A 64 -13.37 -13.15 8.62
CA GLN A 64 -12.65 -13.57 9.82
C GLN A 64 -11.28 -12.88 9.85
N THR A 65 -10.97 -12.16 10.93
CA THR A 65 -9.67 -11.48 11.09
C THR A 65 -8.59 -12.46 11.55
N ILE A 66 -7.46 -12.47 10.84
CA ILE A 66 -6.25 -13.22 11.20
C ILE A 66 -5.13 -12.21 11.46
N GLN A 67 -4.72 -12.11 12.72
CA GLN A 67 -3.58 -11.28 13.14
C GLN A 67 -2.27 -12.05 12.94
N LEU A 68 -1.48 -11.63 11.96
CA LEU A 68 -0.17 -12.21 11.67
C LEU A 68 0.87 -11.70 12.67
N SER A 69 1.54 -12.63 13.33
CA SER A 69 2.65 -12.41 14.27
C SER A 69 3.37 -13.73 14.57
N ASP A 70 4.41 -13.69 15.41
CA ASP A 70 5.07 -14.91 15.94
C ASP A 70 4.13 -15.83 16.73
N LYS A 71 2.94 -15.34 17.12
CA LYS A 71 1.94 -16.07 17.90
C LYS A 71 0.54 -15.90 17.32
N THR A 72 0.40 -16.11 16.01
CA THR A 72 -0.93 -16.15 15.39
C THR A 72 -1.78 -17.27 16.01
N GLU A 73 -3.02 -16.95 16.34
CA GLU A 73 -3.96 -17.90 16.92
C GLU A 73 -4.55 -18.82 15.83
N GLU A 74 -4.75 -20.08 16.19
CA GLU A 74 -5.52 -20.99 15.36
C GLU A 74 -7.01 -20.72 15.54
N ILE A 75 -7.72 -20.62 14.43
CA ILE A 75 -9.16 -20.40 14.39
C ILE A 75 -9.80 -21.47 13.49
N ASP A 76 -11.13 -21.54 13.48
CA ASP A 76 -11.81 -22.51 12.63
C ASP A 76 -11.47 -22.28 11.15
N GLY A 77 -10.88 -23.29 10.51
CA GLY A 77 -10.43 -23.20 9.13
C GLY A 77 -9.06 -22.58 8.89
N VAL A 78 -8.30 -22.28 9.95
CA VAL A 78 -6.93 -21.77 9.87
C VAL A 78 -6.02 -22.51 10.86
N THR A 79 -4.96 -23.13 10.37
CA THR A 79 -3.94 -23.78 11.21
C THR A 79 -2.63 -23.02 11.15
N VAL A 80 -1.83 -23.07 12.21
CA VAL A 80 -0.56 -22.34 12.30
C VAL A 80 0.57 -23.32 12.64
N ASP A 81 1.53 -23.46 11.73
CA ASP A 81 2.75 -24.22 11.95
C ASP A 81 3.96 -23.27 11.88
N ASN A 82 4.53 -22.95 13.04
CA ASN A 82 5.55 -21.92 13.19
C ASN A 82 5.11 -20.57 12.58
N GLN A 83 5.74 -20.13 11.48
CA GLN A 83 5.41 -18.90 10.75
C GLN A 83 4.61 -19.19 9.45
N THR A 84 4.05 -20.41 9.34
CA THR A 84 3.23 -20.84 8.21
C THR A 84 1.77 -20.90 8.62
N ILE A 85 0.96 -20.00 8.06
CA ILE A 85 -0.47 -19.92 8.29
C ILE A 85 -1.16 -20.64 7.15
N THR A 86 -1.96 -21.66 7.43
CA THR A 86 -2.68 -22.43 6.39
C THR A 86 -4.18 -22.25 6.52
N ILE A 87 -4.81 -21.67 5.49
CA ILE A 87 -6.26 -21.56 5.36
C ILE A 87 -6.79 -22.83 4.69
N THR A 88 -7.67 -23.56 5.40
CA THR A 88 -8.21 -24.86 4.98
C THR A 88 -9.71 -24.86 4.69
N LYS A 89 -10.41 -23.73 4.92
CA LYS A 89 -11.84 -23.59 4.64
C LYS A 89 -12.13 -22.40 3.72
N ALA A 90 -13.14 -22.55 2.87
CA ALA A 90 -13.71 -21.44 2.09
C ALA A 90 -14.15 -20.28 3.01
N GLY A 91 -14.12 -19.05 2.50
CA GLY A 91 -14.57 -17.87 3.22
C GLY A 91 -13.74 -16.62 2.96
N THR A 92 -14.10 -15.54 3.65
CA THR A 92 -13.41 -14.25 3.58
C THR A 92 -12.52 -14.08 4.82
N TYR A 93 -11.26 -13.72 4.61
CA TYR A 93 -10.27 -13.55 5.68
C TYR A 93 -9.58 -12.20 5.58
N THR A 94 -9.57 -11.46 6.68
CA THR A 94 -8.88 -10.18 6.80
C THR A 94 -7.55 -10.38 7.49
N LEU A 95 -6.45 -10.24 6.76
CA LEU A 95 -5.09 -10.40 7.24
C LEU A 95 -4.54 -9.04 7.68
N THR A 96 -4.02 -8.98 8.90
CA THR A 96 -3.38 -7.81 9.49
C THR A 96 -2.02 -8.19 10.11
N GLY A 97 -1.12 -7.23 10.34
CA GLY A 97 0.12 -7.47 11.09
C GLY A 97 1.34 -7.82 10.26
N GLU A 98 2.25 -8.62 10.83
CA GLU A 98 3.57 -8.84 10.25
C GLU A 98 4.08 -10.28 10.41
N LEU A 99 4.64 -10.84 9.34
CA LEU A 99 5.52 -12.01 9.35
C LEU A 99 6.86 -11.62 8.74
N THR A 100 7.95 -11.84 9.48
CA THR A 100 9.31 -11.49 9.05
C THR A 100 9.97 -12.59 8.22
N ASN A 101 9.59 -13.85 8.43
CA ASN A 101 9.99 -14.97 7.58
C ASN A 101 8.93 -16.09 7.58
N GLY A 102 7.75 -15.76 7.08
CA GLY A 102 6.57 -16.61 7.12
C GLY A 102 5.88 -16.82 5.77
N GLN A 103 4.81 -17.61 5.76
CA GLN A 103 4.04 -17.91 4.56
C GLN A 103 2.56 -18.06 4.90
N VAL A 104 1.70 -17.53 4.03
CA VAL A 104 0.27 -17.83 4.03
C VAL A 104 -0.02 -18.85 2.93
N ILE A 105 -0.52 -20.01 3.30
CA ILE A 105 -0.92 -21.07 2.38
C ILE A 105 -2.44 -21.12 2.30
N VAL A 106 -2.99 -21.04 1.09
CA VAL A 106 -4.41 -21.32 0.84
C VAL A 106 -4.52 -22.75 0.30
N ASN A 107 -5.15 -23.63 1.08
CA ASN A 107 -5.30 -25.05 0.78
C ASN A 107 -6.77 -25.48 0.99
N VAL A 108 -7.61 -25.05 0.06
CA VAL A 108 -9.04 -25.39 0.01
C VAL A 108 -9.35 -26.29 -1.18
N GLY A 109 -10.53 -26.89 -1.21
CA GLY A 109 -11.03 -27.68 -2.34
C GLY A 109 -11.15 -26.86 -3.64
N LYS A 110 -11.33 -27.57 -4.77
CA LYS A 110 -11.26 -26.94 -6.09
C LYS A 110 -12.40 -25.96 -6.42
N GLU A 111 -13.57 -26.27 -5.90
CA GLU A 111 -14.78 -25.46 -6.07
C GLU A 111 -14.94 -24.45 -4.92
N GLU A 112 -14.05 -24.47 -3.94
CA GLU A 112 -14.08 -23.59 -2.79
C GLU A 112 -13.37 -22.27 -3.10
N LYS A 113 -13.99 -21.17 -2.70
CA LYS A 113 -13.48 -19.81 -2.90
C LYS A 113 -12.97 -19.24 -1.59
N VAL A 114 -11.86 -18.52 -1.67
CA VAL A 114 -11.26 -17.80 -0.54
C VAL A 114 -11.00 -16.37 -0.98
N HIS A 115 -11.54 -15.41 -0.23
CA HIS A 115 -11.27 -13.98 -0.42
C HIS A 115 -10.31 -13.53 0.67
N LEU A 116 -9.17 -12.97 0.27
CA LEU A 116 -8.14 -12.46 1.17
C LEU A 116 -8.16 -10.94 1.13
N ILE A 117 -8.50 -10.31 2.25
CA ILE A 117 -8.43 -8.87 2.45
C ILE A 117 -7.10 -8.59 3.15
N LEU A 118 -6.24 -7.80 2.51
CA LEU A 118 -4.92 -7.45 3.03
C LEU A 118 -5.00 -6.06 3.66
N ASP A 119 -5.20 -5.99 4.97
CA ASP A 119 -5.36 -4.74 5.71
C ASP A 119 -4.14 -4.45 6.60
N GLY A 120 -3.25 -3.58 6.11
CA GLY A 120 -2.05 -3.20 6.86
C GLY A 120 -1.12 -4.38 7.19
N VAL A 121 -0.99 -5.33 6.27
CA VAL A 121 -0.22 -6.57 6.46
C VAL A 121 1.13 -6.53 5.76
N THR A 122 2.17 -7.02 6.42
CA THR A 122 3.52 -7.23 5.87
C THR A 122 3.88 -8.72 5.98
N ILE A 123 4.20 -9.37 4.85
CA ILE A 123 4.61 -10.78 4.84
C ILE A 123 5.91 -10.89 4.07
N THR A 124 6.98 -11.23 4.78
CA THR A 124 8.30 -11.50 4.21
C THR A 124 8.55 -13.01 4.27
N ASN A 125 9.09 -13.57 3.19
CA ASN A 125 9.58 -14.94 3.14
C ASN A 125 10.89 -14.95 2.36
N GLU A 126 11.98 -15.41 2.98
CA GLU A 126 13.30 -15.38 2.34
C GLU A 126 13.51 -16.54 1.36
N SER A 127 12.75 -17.62 1.49
CA SER A 127 12.98 -18.89 0.78
C SER A 127 11.87 -19.27 -0.20
N GLY A 128 10.84 -18.43 -0.36
CA GLY A 128 9.67 -18.77 -1.15
C GLY A 128 8.64 -17.67 -1.25
N PRO A 129 7.41 -18.00 -1.70
CA PRO A 129 6.34 -17.02 -1.82
C PRO A 129 5.81 -16.61 -0.45
N ALA A 130 5.43 -15.34 -0.32
CA ALA A 130 4.69 -14.84 0.84
C ALA A 130 3.29 -15.48 0.93
N ILE A 131 2.62 -15.63 -0.21
CA ILE A 131 1.30 -16.29 -0.31
C ILE A 131 1.38 -17.42 -1.35
N LEU A 132 1.05 -18.63 -0.93
CA LEU A 132 1.04 -19.82 -1.78
C LEU A 132 -0.37 -20.41 -1.87
N THR A 133 -0.89 -20.56 -3.09
CA THR A 133 -2.18 -21.24 -3.31
C THR A 133 -1.92 -22.67 -3.79
N LYS A 134 -2.34 -23.67 -3.00
CA LYS A 134 -2.32 -25.09 -3.42
C LYS A 134 -3.57 -25.37 -4.24
N LEU A 135 -3.48 -25.11 -5.55
CA LEU A 135 -4.40 -25.52 -6.63
C LEU A 135 -5.91 -25.53 -6.28
N GLY A 136 -6.57 -24.38 -6.47
CA GLY A 136 -8.04 -24.30 -6.53
C GLY A 136 -8.62 -24.66 -7.90
N ARG A 137 -8.06 -24.20 -9.04
CA ARG A 137 -8.53 -24.64 -10.37
C ARG A 137 -7.36 -24.87 -11.30
N SER A 138 -7.19 -26.10 -11.80
CA SER A 138 -6.31 -26.33 -12.94
C SER A 138 -6.95 -25.66 -14.15
N ARG A 139 -6.32 -24.64 -14.72
CA ARG A 139 -6.73 -24.15 -16.05
C ARG A 139 -6.64 -25.33 -17.01
N PRO A 140 -7.73 -25.79 -17.64
CA PRO A 140 -7.60 -26.77 -18.72
C PRO A 140 -6.75 -26.10 -19.80
N SER A 141 -5.62 -26.71 -20.14
CA SER A 141 -4.83 -26.29 -21.28
C SER A 141 -5.70 -26.48 -22.53
N SER A 142 -6.36 -25.42 -22.98
CA SER A 142 -6.95 -25.40 -24.32
C SER A 142 -5.80 -25.31 -25.30
N ILE A 143 -5.23 -26.47 -25.64
CA ILE A 143 -4.35 -26.61 -26.79
C ILE A 143 -5.29 -26.73 -27.99
N GLY A 144 -5.34 -25.67 -28.79
CA GLY A 144 -6.19 -25.59 -29.97
C GLY A 144 -5.92 -26.72 -30.96
N GLY A 145 -7.01 -27.17 -31.60
CA GLY A 145 -7.01 -27.96 -32.82
C GLY A 145 -7.55 -27.13 -33.97
#